data_AF-A0A7X8CPW9-F1
#
_entry.id   AF-A0A7X8CPW9-F1
#
_cell.length_a   1.000
_cell.length_b   1.000
_cell.length_c   1.000
_cell.angle_alpha   90.00
_cell.angle_beta   90.00
_cell.angle_gamma   90.00
#
_symmetry.space_group_name_H-M   'P 1'
#
loop_
_entity.id
_entity.type
_entity.pdbx_description
1 polymer ?
#
loop_
_entity_poly.entity_id
_entity_poly.type
_entity_poly.pdbx_seq_one_letter_code
_entity_poly.pdbx_strand_id
1 'polypeptide(L)'
;MSRKVFTIIGMVVLLAWSCGSNKDQSGVSENAVVQKADGTLSLDVDKATCYSDKINPASNTAEWNVVVSKPGTFRVWLSSATKDTTKLSYSNSVKLSLLDKFLEVNPVCDKVVLNSGDVSLPYYRADSYMGSLYISEPGEYSIQVISEKVMPKEAVHLEPSASDDTRLMSVILTPLSR
;
A
#
# COMPACT_ATOMS: atom_id res chain seq x y z
N MET A 1 -15.15 83.15 -25.29
CA MET A 1 -14.28 82.00 -25.61
C MET A 1 -14.94 80.74 -25.07
N SER A 2 -15.68 80.04 -25.94
CA SER A 2 -15.36 78.70 -26.50
C SER A 2 -15.71 77.54 -25.55
N ARG A 3 -16.89 76.92 -25.74
CA ARG A 3 -17.12 75.55 -26.30
C ARG A 3 -16.92 74.44 -25.25
N LYS A 4 -17.65 73.32 -25.16
CA LYS A 4 -18.88 72.73 -25.74
C LYS A 4 -19.13 71.42 -24.94
N VAL A 5 -20.42 71.11 -24.74
CA VAL A 5 -21.14 69.82 -24.62
C VAL A 5 -20.37 68.51 -24.91
N PHE A 6 -20.54 67.44 -24.12
CA PHE A 6 -21.19 66.14 -24.48
C PHE A 6 -20.98 64.98 -23.46
N THR A 7 -22.09 64.25 -23.29
CA THR A 7 -22.44 62.97 -22.64
C THR A 7 -21.42 61.82 -22.73
N ILE A 8 -21.47 60.84 -21.80
CA ILE A 8 -21.65 59.38 -22.08
C ILE A 8 -21.98 58.61 -20.78
N ILE A 9 -23.02 57.78 -20.90
CA ILE A 9 -23.50 56.73 -19.98
C ILE A 9 -22.59 55.51 -20.08
N GLY A 10 -22.31 54.81 -18.97
CA GLY A 10 -21.58 53.53 -19.01
C GLY A 10 -21.78 52.67 -17.76
N MET A 11 -22.79 51.81 -17.79
CA MET A 11 -23.04 50.71 -16.87
C MET A 11 -22.02 49.59 -17.10
N VAL A 12 -21.33 49.10 -16.06
CA VAL A 12 -20.76 47.74 -16.02
C VAL A 12 -20.93 47.16 -14.63
N VAL A 13 -21.91 46.27 -14.51
CA VAL A 13 -21.98 45.27 -13.45
C VAL A 13 -20.98 44.18 -13.79
N LEU A 14 -20.04 43.88 -12.89
CA LEU A 14 -19.33 42.60 -12.90
C LEU A 14 -19.33 42.02 -11.49
N LEU A 15 -20.35 41.20 -11.26
CA LEU A 15 -20.30 40.08 -10.35
C LEU A 15 -19.22 39.12 -10.88
N ALA A 16 -18.06 39.08 -10.23
CA ALA A 16 -17.13 37.98 -10.40
C ALA A 16 -17.20 37.12 -9.14
N TRP A 17 -17.91 36.01 -9.29
CA TRP A 17 -17.85 34.85 -8.43
C TRP A 17 -16.40 34.54 -8.04
N SER A 18 -16.04 34.77 -6.77
CA SER A 18 -14.99 33.97 -6.16
C SER A 18 -15.63 32.63 -5.79
N CYS A 19 -15.75 31.77 -6.80
CA CYS A 19 -15.92 30.35 -6.58
C CYS A 19 -14.57 29.83 -6.04
N GLY A 20 -14.32 30.10 -4.77
CA GLY A 20 -13.29 29.42 -4.01
C GLY A 20 -13.77 27.99 -3.84
N SER A 21 -13.54 27.16 -4.86
CA SER A 21 -13.50 25.73 -4.65
C SER A 21 -12.29 25.47 -3.78
N ASN A 22 -12.50 25.59 -2.46
CA ASN A 22 -11.88 24.66 -1.56
C ASN A 22 -12.26 23.30 -2.12
N LYS A 23 -11.33 22.70 -2.88
CA LYS A 23 -11.31 21.26 -3.01
C LYS A 23 -11.08 20.79 -1.59
N ASP A 24 -12.19 20.62 -0.87
CA ASP A 24 -12.21 19.80 0.31
C ASP A 24 -11.49 18.51 -0.10
N GLN A 25 -10.36 18.24 0.52
CA GLN A 25 -9.79 16.91 0.60
C GLN A 25 -10.75 16.06 1.44
N SER A 26 -11.97 15.91 0.95
CA SER A 26 -12.95 14.97 1.43
C SER A 26 -12.71 13.69 0.63
N GLY A 27 -12.17 12.67 1.29
CA GLY A 27 -12.20 11.33 0.73
C GLY A 27 -11.10 10.38 1.15
N VAL A 28 -9.91 10.86 1.52
CA VAL A 28 -8.84 9.94 1.92
C VAL A 28 -9.24 9.31 3.25
N SER A 29 -9.54 8.01 3.24
CA SER A 29 -9.86 7.27 4.47
C SER A 29 -8.75 7.52 5.50
N GLU A 30 -9.12 7.76 6.76
CA GLU A 30 -8.21 8.20 7.83
C GLU A 30 -7.00 7.26 8.04
N ASN A 31 -7.06 6.04 7.49
CA ASN A 31 -6.02 5.01 7.54
C ASN A 31 -5.46 4.60 6.17
N ALA A 32 -5.64 5.41 5.12
CA ALA A 32 -5.12 5.08 3.80
C ALA A 32 -3.58 5.10 3.75
N VAL A 33 -2.98 4.09 3.14
CA VAL A 33 -1.54 4.07 2.88
C VAL A 33 -1.23 4.99 1.69
N VAL A 34 -0.52 6.08 1.96
CA VAL A 34 -0.13 7.05 0.92
C VAL A 34 1.19 6.65 0.27
N GLN A 35 1.23 6.69 -1.07
CA GLN A 35 2.46 6.46 -1.84
C GLN A 35 3.56 7.46 -1.45
N LYS A 36 4.77 6.94 -1.21
CA LYS A 36 5.96 7.75 -0.90
C LYS A 36 6.39 8.59 -2.11
N ALA A 37 7.20 9.61 -1.85
CA ALA A 37 7.70 10.53 -2.87
C ALA A 37 8.51 9.83 -3.99
N ASP A 38 9.19 8.73 -3.67
CA ASP A 38 9.92 7.88 -4.62
C ASP A 38 9.00 6.97 -5.45
N GLY A 39 7.70 6.94 -5.15
CA GLY A 39 6.69 6.09 -5.78
C GLY A 39 6.45 4.77 -5.05
N THR A 40 7.16 4.46 -3.97
CA THR A 40 6.98 3.20 -3.24
C THR A 40 5.69 3.21 -2.40
N LEU A 41 5.00 2.07 -2.36
CA LEU A 41 3.98 1.77 -1.34
C LEU A 41 4.52 0.71 -0.38
N SER A 42 4.37 0.96 0.93
CA SER A 42 4.73 0.02 2.00
C SER A 42 3.47 -0.34 2.75
N LEU A 43 2.98 -1.56 2.56
CA LEU A 43 1.74 -2.05 3.14
C LEU A 43 2.09 -2.92 4.34
N ASP A 44 2.14 -2.31 5.52
CA ASP A 44 2.49 -3.02 6.76
C ASP A 44 1.27 -3.82 7.25
N VAL A 45 1.44 -5.12 7.52
CA VAL A 45 0.35 -6.01 7.98
C VAL A 45 -0.25 -5.52 9.30
N ASP A 46 0.55 -4.94 10.19
CA ASP A 46 0.09 -4.36 11.47
C ASP A 46 -0.86 -3.15 11.30
N LYS A 47 -0.92 -2.56 10.09
CA LYS A 47 -1.81 -1.45 9.73
C LYS A 47 -2.94 -1.91 8.79
N ALA A 48 -3.01 -3.19 8.48
CA ALA A 48 -4.05 -3.74 7.62
C ALA A 48 -5.34 -3.97 8.40
N THR A 49 -6.46 -4.00 7.69
CA THR A 49 -7.64 -4.71 8.18
C THR A 49 -7.40 -6.21 7.96
N CYS A 50 -7.27 -6.96 9.05
CA CYS A 50 -7.01 -8.40 9.00
C CYS A 50 -8.26 -9.23 9.27
N TYR A 51 -8.48 -10.25 8.45
CA TYR A 51 -9.45 -11.31 8.65
C TYR A 51 -8.69 -12.62 8.88
N SER A 52 -8.92 -13.28 10.01
CA SER A 52 -8.23 -14.52 10.38
C SER A 52 -9.22 -15.63 10.68
N ASP A 53 -9.01 -16.78 10.03
CA ASP A 53 -9.74 -18.01 10.26
C ASP A 53 -8.77 -19.06 10.85
N LYS A 54 -9.01 -19.43 12.12
CA LYS A 54 -8.18 -20.42 12.82
C LYS A 54 -8.35 -21.84 12.27
N ILE A 55 -9.49 -22.13 11.64
CA ILE A 55 -9.81 -23.43 11.04
C ILE A 55 -9.18 -23.51 9.64
N ASN A 56 -9.22 -22.40 8.89
CA ASN A 56 -8.62 -22.30 7.56
C ASN A 56 -7.62 -21.13 7.44
N PRO A 57 -6.43 -21.23 8.05
CA PRO A 57 -5.44 -20.16 8.01
C PRO A 57 -5.02 -19.76 6.59
N ALA A 58 -5.07 -20.68 5.62
CA ALA A 58 -4.76 -20.41 4.22
C ALA A 58 -5.65 -19.31 3.59
N SER A 59 -6.79 -18.99 4.21
CA SER A 59 -7.69 -17.92 3.80
C SER A 59 -7.53 -16.61 4.58
N ASN A 60 -6.59 -16.54 5.54
CA ASN A 60 -6.33 -15.31 6.27
C ASN A 60 -5.96 -14.19 5.28
N THR A 61 -6.55 -13.02 5.49
CA THR A 61 -6.50 -11.90 4.55
C THR A 61 -6.07 -10.63 5.27
N ALA A 62 -5.17 -9.87 4.65
CA ALA A 62 -4.82 -8.51 5.04
C ALA A 62 -5.25 -7.56 3.91
N GLU A 63 -5.95 -6.48 4.26
CA GLU A 63 -6.47 -5.50 3.31
C GLU A 63 -6.02 -4.07 3.65
N TRP A 64 -5.65 -3.31 2.61
CA TRP A 64 -5.27 -1.90 2.71
C TRP A 64 -6.01 -1.07 1.67
N ASN A 65 -6.48 0.10 2.08
CA ASN A 65 -6.79 1.19 1.17
C ASN A 65 -5.51 1.97 0.88
N VAL A 66 -5.17 2.17 -0.39
CA VAL A 66 -3.93 2.83 -0.81
C VAL A 66 -4.21 3.99 -1.74
N VAL A 67 -3.45 5.08 -1.60
CA VAL A 67 -3.52 6.25 -2.48
C VAL A 67 -2.30 6.26 -3.39
N VAL A 68 -2.53 6.09 -4.70
CA VAL A 68 -1.50 6.12 -5.75
C VAL A 68 -1.49 7.49 -6.41
N SER A 69 -0.35 8.19 -6.36
CA SER A 69 -0.15 9.49 -6.99
C SER A 69 0.63 9.41 -8.31
N LYS A 70 1.50 8.40 -8.43
CA LYS A 70 2.37 8.12 -9.58
C LYS A 70 2.04 6.73 -10.11
N PRO A 71 1.16 6.61 -11.12
CA PRO A 71 0.86 5.33 -11.76
C PRO A 71 2.07 4.79 -12.52
N GLY A 72 2.06 3.49 -12.81
CA GLY A 72 3.16 2.80 -13.47
C GLY A 72 3.19 1.32 -13.15
N THR A 73 4.28 0.67 -13.56
CA THR A 73 4.53 -0.74 -13.22
C THR A 73 5.31 -0.81 -11.92
N PHE A 74 4.87 -1.67 -11.01
CA PHE A 74 5.51 -1.89 -9.71
C PHE A 74 6.00 -3.33 -9.61
N ARG A 75 7.21 -3.52 -9.10
CA ARG A 75 7.66 -4.80 -8.55
C ARG A 75 7.03 -4.98 -7.18
N VAL A 76 6.47 -6.15 -6.96
CA VAL A 76 5.81 -6.54 -5.72
C VAL A 76 6.72 -7.46 -4.95
N TRP A 77 6.98 -7.11 -3.70
CA TRP A 77 7.80 -7.88 -2.77
C TRP A 77 6.98 -8.23 -1.53
N LEU A 78 7.05 -9.49 -1.11
CA LEU A 78 6.60 -9.92 0.20
C LEU A 78 7.80 -9.80 1.15
N SER A 79 7.65 -9.08 2.26
CA SER A 79 8.72 -8.93 3.25
C SER A 79 8.32 -9.68 4.51
N SER A 80 9.17 -10.63 4.89
CA SER A 80 8.91 -11.56 5.98
C SER A 80 9.99 -11.48 7.04
N ALA A 81 9.60 -11.61 8.31
CA ALA A 81 10.54 -11.84 9.41
C ALA A 81 10.76 -13.35 9.52
N THR A 82 12.00 -13.83 9.42
CA THR A 82 12.34 -15.25 9.51
C THR A 82 13.59 -15.54 10.32
N LYS A 83 13.65 -16.66 11.06
CA LYS A 83 14.90 -17.19 11.61
C LYS A 83 15.66 -18.08 10.62
N ASP A 84 14.95 -18.66 9.65
CA ASP A 84 15.50 -19.50 8.59
C ASP A 84 15.41 -18.76 7.24
N THR A 85 16.57 -18.31 6.74
CA THR A 85 16.66 -17.64 5.44
C THR A 85 16.79 -18.62 4.26
N THR A 86 16.89 -19.92 4.52
CA THR A 86 16.97 -20.97 3.49
C THR A 86 15.58 -21.51 3.14
N LYS A 87 14.66 -21.54 4.11
CA LYS A 87 13.28 -22.00 3.91
C LYS A 87 12.30 -21.14 4.71
N LEU A 88 11.54 -20.31 4.00
CA LEU A 88 10.51 -19.43 4.58
C LEU A 88 9.27 -20.17 5.10
N SER A 89 9.17 -21.47 4.85
CA SER A 89 8.16 -22.35 5.45
C SER A 89 6.70 -21.87 5.31
N TYR A 90 6.37 -21.34 4.13
CA TYR A 90 4.99 -21.18 3.69
C TYR A 90 4.43 -22.55 3.31
N SER A 91 3.25 -22.88 3.84
CA SER A 91 2.53 -24.11 3.53
C SER A 91 1.67 -23.98 2.27
N ASN A 92 1.24 -22.75 1.95
CA ASN A 92 0.46 -22.45 0.75
C ASN A 92 1.10 -21.31 -0.05
N SER A 93 0.63 -21.13 -1.28
CA SER A 93 0.95 -19.95 -2.07
C SER A 93 0.36 -18.69 -1.41
N VAL A 94 1.07 -17.57 -1.58
CA VAL A 94 0.58 -16.24 -1.20
C VAL A 94 -0.07 -15.61 -2.42
N LYS A 95 -1.27 -15.07 -2.24
CA LYS A 95 -2.05 -14.41 -3.28
C LYS A 95 -2.15 -12.92 -2.99
N LEU A 96 -2.05 -12.10 -4.03
CA LEU A 96 -2.30 -10.66 -3.97
C LEU A 96 -3.32 -10.29 -5.03
N SER A 97 -4.30 -9.48 -4.65
CA SER A 97 -5.27 -8.89 -5.58
C SER A 97 -5.22 -7.36 -5.56
N LEU A 98 -5.37 -6.77 -6.74
CA LEU A 98 -5.60 -5.35 -6.95
C LEU A 98 -6.58 -5.22 -8.12
N LEU A 99 -7.81 -4.78 -7.85
CA LEU A 99 -8.91 -4.76 -8.82
C LEU A 99 -9.12 -6.13 -9.49
N ASP A 100 -8.87 -6.21 -10.80
CA ASP A 100 -8.95 -7.40 -11.66
C ASP A 100 -7.62 -8.14 -11.81
N LYS A 101 -6.54 -7.64 -11.20
CA LYS A 101 -5.19 -8.20 -11.29
C LYS A 101 -4.89 -9.09 -10.10
N PHE A 102 -4.25 -10.21 -10.38
CA PHE A 102 -3.87 -11.20 -9.38
C PHE A 102 -2.42 -11.62 -9.57
N LEU A 103 -1.71 -11.75 -8.46
CA LEU A 103 -0.41 -12.42 -8.39
C LEU A 103 -0.52 -13.59 -7.43
N GLU A 104 0.20 -14.66 -7.71
CA GLU A 104 0.28 -15.84 -6.85
C GLU A 104 1.70 -16.40 -6.91
N VAL A 105 2.30 -16.63 -5.74
CA VAL A 105 3.68 -17.14 -5.65
C VAL A 105 3.83 -18.06 -4.45
N ASN A 106 4.71 -19.05 -4.56
CA ASN A 106 5.24 -19.77 -3.40
C ASN A 106 6.49 -19.01 -2.90
N PRO A 107 6.43 -18.29 -1.77
CA PRO A 107 7.52 -17.39 -1.39
C PRO A 107 8.84 -18.12 -1.15
N VAL A 108 9.91 -17.60 -1.73
CA VAL A 108 11.30 -18.03 -1.52
C VAL A 108 12.14 -16.85 -1.04
N CYS A 109 13.29 -17.10 -0.43
CA CYS A 109 14.17 -16.01 -0.01
C CYS A 109 14.99 -15.50 -1.21
N ASP A 110 14.48 -14.51 -1.93
CA ASP A 110 15.21 -13.86 -3.04
C ASP A 110 16.25 -12.87 -2.51
N LYS A 111 15.98 -12.25 -1.36
CA LYS A 111 16.89 -11.30 -0.72
C LYS A 111 16.83 -11.42 0.80
N VAL A 112 17.99 -11.49 1.43
CA VAL A 112 18.14 -11.32 2.88
C VAL A 112 18.59 -9.89 3.18
N VAL A 113 17.87 -9.20 4.07
CA VAL A 113 18.25 -7.87 4.58
C VAL A 113 18.80 -8.04 5.99
N LEU A 114 20.12 -7.93 6.10
CA LEU A 114 20.83 -7.99 7.38
C LEU A 114 20.62 -6.68 8.17
N ASN A 115 20.52 -6.79 9.49
CA ASN A 115 20.38 -5.67 10.42
C ASN A 115 19.24 -4.71 10.06
N SER A 116 18.12 -5.22 9.54
CA SER A 116 16.95 -4.40 9.29
C SER A 116 16.38 -3.87 10.62
N GLY A 117 16.07 -2.57 10.68
CA GLY A 117 15.32 -2.00 11.80
C GLY A 117 13.85 -2.43 11.82
N ASP A 118 13.37 -3.08 10.75
CA ASP A 118 11.98 -3.55 10.62
C ASP A 118 11.72 -4.84 11.43
N VAL A 119 12.77 -5.57 11.81
CA VAL A 119 12.65 -6.85 12.55
C VAL A 119 13.62 -6.88 13.73
N SER A 120 13.17 -7.41 14.87
CA SER A 120 14.01 -7.60 16.05
C SER A 120 14.83 -8.89 15.95
N LEU A 121 16.01 -8.89 16.56
CA LEU A 121 16.78 -10.13 16.76
C LEU A 121 15.94 -11.15 17.55
N PRO A 122 16.01 -12.45 17.21
CA PRO A 122 16.96 -13.10 16.28
C PRO A 122 16.46 -13.23 14.83
N TYR A 123 15.41 -12.50 14.43
CA TYR A 123 14.85 -12.60 13.09
C TYR A 123 15.66 -11.80 12.07
N TYR A 124 15.67 -12.30 10.83
CA TYR A 124 16.15 -11.63 9.64
C TYR A 124 14.96 -11.21 8.79
N ARG A 125 15.11 -10.10 8.06
CA ARG A 125 14.15 -9.75 7.02
C ARG A 125 14.50 -10.50 5.74
N ALA A 126 13.55 -11.26 5.22
CA ALA A 126 13.65 -11.97 3.96
C ALA A 126 12.58 -11.46 3.01
N ASP A 127 12.99 -10.94 1.86
CA ASP A 127 12.10 -10.46 0.82
C ASP A 127 11.95 -11.54 -0.27
N SER A 128 10.71 -11.81 -0.68
CA SER A 128 10.34 -12.68 -1.79
C SER A 128 9.74 -11.85 -2.93
N TYR A 129 10.23 -12.03 -4.14
CA TYR A 129 9.67 -11.40 -5.33
C TYR A 129 8.40 -12.10 -5.77
N MET A 130 7.29 -11.37 -5.82
CA MET A 130 5.99 -11.92 -6.18
C MET A 130 5.64 -11.71 -7.66
N GLY A 131 6.28 -10.73 -8.31
CA GLY A 131 6.00 -10.36 -9.69
C GLY A 131 5.83 -8.86 -9.84
N SER A 132 5.14 -8.44 -10.91
CA SER A 132 4.90 -7.04 -11.19
C SER A 132 3.46 -6.76 -11.57
N LEU A 133 2.93 -5.61 -11.15
CA LEU A 133 1.59 -5.16 -11.49
C LEU A 133 1.65 -3.74 -12.07
N TYR A 134 0.76 -3.45 -13.02
CA TYR A 134 0.62 -2.11 -13.61
C TYR A 134 -0.60 -1.41 -13.00
N ILE A 135 -0.43 -0.18 -12.53
CA ILE A 135 -1.53 0.70 -12.12
C ILE A 135 -1.60 1.82 -13.16
N SER A 136 -2.75 1.95 -13.82
CA SER A 136 -2.88 2.81 -15.01
C SER A 136 -3.03 4.28 -14.68
N GLU A 137 -3.67 4.60 -13.56
CA GLU A 137 -4.06 5.98 -13.21
C GLU A 137 -3.76 6.27 -11.74
N PRO A 138 -3.58 7.55 -11.36
CA PRO A 138 -3.61 7.92 -9.95
C PRO A 138 -5.00 7.68 -9.37
N GLY A 139 -5.09 7.33 -8.09
CA GLY A 139 -6.37 7.08 -7.44
C GLY A 139 -6.27 6.30 -6.15
N GLU A 140 -7.43 5.96 -5.60
CA GLU A 140 -7.56 5.08 -4.44
C GLU A 140 -7.82 3.65 -4.88
N TYR A 141 -7.12 2.70 -4.26
CA TYR A 141 -7.22 1.28 -4.57
C TYR A 141 -7.33 0.45 -3.29
N SER A 142 -8.05 -0.67 -3.33
CA SER A 142 -7.93 -1.72 -2.32
C SER A 142 -6.92 -2.75 -2.81
N ILE A 143 -5.98 -3.10 -1.94
CA ILE A 143 -5.03 -4.20 -2.14
C ILE A 143 -5.29 -5.22 -1.05
N GLN A 144 -5.41 -6.49 -1.43
CA GLN A 144 -5.55 -7.60 -0.49
C GLN A 144 -4.43 -8.60 -0.68
N VAL A 145 -3.96 -9.19 0.42
CA VAL A 145 -3.08 -10.35 0.43
C VAL A 145 -3.70 -11.47 1.24
N ILE A 146 -3.65 -12.68 0.70
CA ILE A 146 -4.17 -13.90 1.30
C ILE A 146 -3.01 -14.87 1.57
N SER A 147 -2.84 -15.30 2.82
CA SER A 147 -1.80 -16.26 3.23
C SER A 147 -2.01 -16.75 4.65
N GLU A 148 -1.63 -18.00 4.94
CA GLU A 148 -1.54 -18.53 6.31
C GLU A 148 -0.56 -17.78 7.21
N LYS A 149 0.31 -16.94 6.66
CA LYS A 149 1.27 -16.11 7.40
C LYS A 149 0.76 -14.69 7.69
N VAL A 150 -0.47 -14.36 7.27
CA VAL A 150 -1.17 -13.15 7.73
C VAL A 150 -1.67 -13.40 9.15
N MET A 151 -1.13 -12.65 10.10
CA MET A 151 -1.46 -12.73 11.52
C MET A 151 -2.12 -11.43 11.97
N PRO A 152 -3.22 -11.50 12.73
CA PRO A 152 -3.80 -10.30 13.34
C PRO A 152 -2.84 -9.73 14.39
N LYS A 153 -2.91 -8.43 14.62
CA LYS A 153 -1.98 -7.67 15.49
C LYS A 153 -1.85 -8.28 16.90
N GLU A 154 -2.93 -8.82 17.44
CA GLU A 154 -2.95 -9.46 18.75
C GLU A 154 -2.12 -10.74 18.78
N ALA A 155 -2.01 -11.45 17.67
CA ALA A 155 -1.21 -12.67 17.53
C ALA A 155 0.27 -12.39 17.30
N VAL A 156 0.63 -11.21 16.78
CA VAL A 156 2.03 -10.79 16.57
C VAL A 156 2.78 -10.65 17.90
N HIS A 157 2.07 -10.21 18.95
CA HIS A 157 2.60 -10.00 20.31
C HIS A 157 2.53 -11.24 21.21
N LEU A 158 1.89 -12.32 20.77
CA LEU A 158 1.95 -13.60 21.48
C LEU A 158 3.31 -14.26 21.20
N GLU A 159 3.91 -14.81 22.25
CA GLU A 159 5.15 -15.58 22.16
C GLU A 159 5.06 -16.57 20.98
N PRO A 160 6.00 -16.50 20.01
CA PRO A 160 5.97 -17.40 18.88
C PRO A 160 5.95 -18.84 19.38
N SER A 161 4.96 -19.61 18.92
CA SER A 161 5.08 -21.06 19.03
C SER A 161 6.39 -21.50 18.38
N ALA A 162 6.99 -22.61 18.84
CA ALA A 162 8.26 -23.11 18.30
C ALA A 162 8.22 -23.43 16.78
N SER A 163 7.05 -23.34 16.14
CA SER A 163 6.82 -23.50 14.70
C SER A 163 6.69 -22.20 13.90
N ASP A 164 6.59 -21.03 14.55
CA ASP A 164 6.46 -19.72 13.86
C ASP A 164 7.81 -19.05 13.63
N ASP A 165 8.64 -19.73 12.85
CA ASP A 165 9.95 -19.21 12.46
C ASP A 165 9.85 -18.12 11.38
N THR A 166 8.74 -18.04 10.65
CA THR A 166 8.53 -17.05 9.57
C THR A 166 7.15 -16.41 9.64
N ARG A 167 7.09 -15.08 9.52
CA ARG A 167 5.88 -14.24 9.53
C ARG A 167 5.89 -13.27 8.36
N LEU A 168 4.73 -13.04 7.71
CA LEU A 168 4.60 -11.99 6.71
C LEU A 168 4.41 -10.65 7.42
N MET A 169 5.32 -9.69 7.17
CA MET A 169 5.31 -8.39 7.86
C MET A 169 4.73 -7.29 7.00
N SER A 170 5.04 -7.29 5.71
CA SER A 170 4.58 -6.25 4.79
C SER A 170 4.59 -6.69 3.34
N VAL A 171 3.87 -5.94 2.51
CA VAL A 171 3.95 -6.00 1.06
C VAL A 171 4.53 -4.68 0.57
N ILE A 172 5.54 -4.73 -0.30
CA ILE A 172 6.24 -3.55 -0.78
C ILE A 172 6.11 -3.48 -2.30
N LEU A 173 5.49 -2.40 -2.79
CA LEU A 173 5.42 -2.11 -4.22
C LEU A 173 6.47 -1.06 -4.54
N THR A 174 7.47 -1.43 -5.33
CA THR A 174 8.55 -0.52 -5.78
C THR A 174 8.36 -0.20 -7.25
N PRO A 175 8.38 1.08 -7.65
CA PRO A 175 8.21 1.42 -9.07
C PRO A 175 9.36 0.84 -9.89
N LEU A 176 9.02 0.25 -11.05
CA LEU A 176 10.01 0.02 -12.09
C LEU A 176 10.32 1.38 -12.72
N SER A 177 11.51 1.90 -12.45
CA SER A 177 12.05 3.04 -13.18
C SER A 177 12.06 2.70 -14.67
N ARG A 178 11.41 3.55 -15.47
CA ARG A 178 11.69 3.63 -16.91
C ARG A 178 13.04 4.29 -17.14
#